data_AF-A0A1G8UTY0-F1
#
_entry.id   AF-A0A1G8UTY0-F1
#
_cell.length_a   1.000
_cell.length_b   1.000
_cell.length_c   1.000
_cell.angle_alpha   90.00
_cell.angle_beta   90.00
_cell.angle_gamma   90.00
#
_symmetry.space_group_name_H-M   'P 1'
#
loop_
_entity.id
_entity.type
_entity.pdbx_description
1 polymer ?
#
loop_
_entity_poly.entity_id
_entity_poly.type
_entity_poly.pdbx_seq_one_letter_code
_entity_poly.pdbx_strand_id
1 'polypeptide(L)'
;MNVFAEVGGNQQQIGGDCPEGWIVMTDARPDGEDTLDYVARSDGTWVIDSRIIRERSVRVEIDWQAAEMALIADQLIAIEDDDPSALPGTDRQWRDYRTKVRAWKDGAEHYPDSAFRPVQPG
;
A
#
# COMPACT_ATOMS: atom_id res chain seq x y z
N MET A 1 -17.77 -3.93 30.27
CA MET A 1 -17.09 -5.13 29.74
C MET A 1 -15.69 -4.68 29.39
N ASN A 2 -14.66 -5.35 29.89
CA ASN A 2 -13.28 -4.91 29.65
C ASN A 2 -12.83 -5.30 28.24
N VAL A 3 -11.91 -4.52 27.68
CA VAL A 3 -11.25 -4.81 26.41
C VAL A 3 -9.77 -5.03 26.71
N PHE A 4 -9.16 -6.01 26.05
CA PHE A 4 -7.73 -6.32 26.20
C PHE A 4 -7.05 -6.36 24.84
N ALA A 5 -5.77 -6.00 24.78
CA ALA A 5 -4.94 -6.14 23.58
C ALA A 5 -3.46 -6.36 23.91
N GLU A 6 -2.73 -6.93 22.96
CA GLU A 6 -1.27 -7.05 23.00
C GLU A 6 -0.62 -5.74 22.54
N VAL A 7 0.28 -5.17 23.34
CA VAL A 7 0.99 -3.93 22.97
C VAL A 7 1.78 -4.12 21.67
N GLY A 8 1.56 -3.23 20.71
CA GLY A 8 2.13 -3.31 19.36
C GLY A 8 1.38 -4.27 18.42
N GLY A 9 0.45 -5.07 18.94
CA GLY A 9 -0.45 -5.90 18.16
C GLY A 9 -1.72 -5.15 17.74
N ASN A 10 -2.44 -5.72 16.79
CA ASN A 10 -3.77 -5.23 16.40
C ASN A 10 -4.91 -6.06 17.02
N GLN A 11 -4.63 -7.20 17.65
CA GLN A 11 -5.64 -8.14 18.12
C GLN A 11 -6.33 -7.63 19.41
N GLN A 12 -7.64 -7.84 19.53
CA GLN A 12 -8.40 -7.45 20.73
C GLN A 12 -9.25 -8.60 21.26
N GLN A 13 -9.48 -8.62 22.57
CA GLN A 13 -10.42 -9.49 23.26
C GLN A 13 -11.45 -8.63 24.00
N ILE A 14 -12.73 -8.96 23.85
CA ILE A 14 -13.84 -8.27 24.51
C ILE A 14 -14.42 -9.19 25.58
N GLY A 15 -14.31 -8.78 26.84
CA GLY A 15 -14.73 -9.57 28.01
C GLY A 15 -13.77 -10.71 28.37
N GLY A 16 -14.16 -11.51 29.38
CA GLY A 16 -13.33 -12.58 29.92
C GLY A 16 -12.18 -12.08 30.79
N ASP A 17 -11.23 -12.99 31.06
CA ASP A 17 -10.00 -12.69 31.80
C ASP A 17 -8.94 -12.13 30.86
N CYS A 18 -8.09 -11.24 31.39
CA CYS A 18 -6.98 -10.67 30.63
C CYS A 18 -5.96 -11.76 30.27
N PRO A 19 -5.65 -11.98 28.98
CA PRO A 19 -4.58 -12.89 28.58
C PRO A 19 -3.22 -12.46 29.15
N GLU A 20 -2.30 -13.42 29.29
CA GLU A 20 -0.93 -13.14 29.73
C GLU A 20 -0.21 -12.21 28.73
N GLY A 21 0.47 -11.18 29.25
CA GLY A 21 1.20 -10.20 28.43
C GLY A 21 0.32 -9.13 27.75
N TRP A 22 -1.01 -9.23 27.87
CA TRP A 22 -1.94 -8.23 27.34
C TRP A 22 -2.21 -7.14 28.38
N ILE A 23 -2.70 -6.00 27.90
CA ILE A 23 -3.09 -4.88 28.75
C ILE A 23 -4.59 -4.61 28.64
N VAL A 24 -5.14 -3.91 29.62
CA VAL A 24 -6.51 -3.36 29.54
C VAL A 24 -6.51 -2.15 28.62
N MET A 25 -7.42 -2.15 27.65
CA MET A 25 -7.63 -1.04 26.73
C MET A 25 -8.72 -0.11 27.27
N THR A 26 -8.57 1.19 26.96
CA THR A 26 -9.55 2.22 27.30
C THR A 26 -10.89 1.96 26.61
N ASP A 27 -10.83 1.61 25.34
CA ASP A 27 -11.98 1.36 24.48
C ASP A 27 -11.71 0.20 23.50
N ALA A 28 -12.78 -0.28 22.85
CA ALA A 28 -12.67 -1.20 21.73
C ALA A 28 -11.87 -0.56 20.59
N ARG A 29 -11.10 -1.39 19.86
CA ARG A 29 -10.44 -0.96 18.63
C ARG A 29 -11.48 -0.37 17.68
N PRO A 30 -11.24 0.81 17.09
CA PRO A 30 -12.18 1.38 16.14
C PRO A 30 -12.41 0.44 14.94
N ASP A 31 -13.68 0.31 14.54
CA ASP A 31 -14.09 -0.41 13.34
C ASP A 31 -14.18 0.57 12.15
N GLY A 32 -13.79 0.12 10.95
CA GLY A 32 -13.68 0.93 9.73
C GLY A 32 -12.67 0.36 8.71
N GLU A 33 -12.36 1.12 7.67
CA GLU A 33 -11.40 0.71 6.62
C GLU A 33 -9.98 0.51 7.18
N ASP A 34 -9.61 1.30 8.20
CA ASP A 34 -8.29 1.25 8.84
C ASP A 34 -8.23 0.34 10.07
N THR A 35 -9.28 -0.48 10.31
CA THR A 35 -9.36 -1.38 11.50
C THR A 35 -8.10 -2.20 11.68
N LEU A 36 -7.50 -2.65 10.58
CA LEU A 36 -6.32 -3.51 10.57
C LEU A 36 -5.01 -2.73 10.81
N ASP A 37 -5.03 -1.40 10.76
CA ASP A 37 -3.85 -0.53 10.94
C ASP A 37 -3.69 -0.03 12.37
N TYR A 38 -4.72 -0.18 13.20
CA TYR A 38 -4.62 0.16 14.61
C TYR A 38 -3.70 -0.81 15.35
N VAL A 39 -2.77 -0.24 16.12
CA VAL A 39 -1.91 -0.95 17.06
C VAL A 39 -2.18 -0.48 18.48
N ALA A 40 -2.20 -1.42 19.42
CA ALA A 40 -2.38 -1.10 20.83
C ALA A 40 -1.12 -0.46 21.41
N ARG A 41 -1.31 0.61 22.18
CA ARG A 41 -0.24 1.32 22.90
C ARG A 41 -0.21 0.90 24.35
N SER A 42 0.95 1.01 24.98
CA SER A 42 1.14 0.66 26.40
C SER A 42 0.30 1.51 27.37
N ASP A 43 -0.31 2.60 26.91
CA ASP A 43 -1.24 3.44 27.67
C ASP A 43 -2.71 3.01 27.52
N GLY A 44 -2.99 1.91 26.82
CA GLY A 44 -4.33 1.39 26.59
C GLY A 44 -5.10 2.10 25.48
N THR A 45 -4.43 2.87 24.61
CA THR A 45 -5.05 3.52 23.44
C THR A 45 -4.71 2.80 22.13
N TRP A 46 -5.56 3.01 21.13
CA TRP A 46 -5.33 2.53 19.76
C TRP A 46 -4.81 3.68 18.90
N VAL A 47 -3.72 3.44 18.16
CA VAL A 47 -3.21 4.42 17.20
C VAL A 47 -2.95 3.76 15.86
N ILE A 48 -3.13 4.53 14.78
CA ILE A 48 -2.61 4.14 13.48
C ILE A 48 -1.19 4.72 13.38
N ASP A 49 -0.19 3.85 13.30
CA ASP A 49 1.18 4.28 13.13
C ASP A 49 1.42 4.66 11.66
N SER A 50 1.97 5.84 11.42
CA SER A 50 2.29 6.32 10.06
C SER A 50 3.23 5.35 9.32
N ARG A 51 4.04 4.57 10.04
CA ARG A 51 4.88 3.51 9.46
C ARG A 51 4.04 2.39 8.85
N ILE A 52 2.96 1.98 9.50
CA ILE A 52 2.05 0.93 8.99
C ILE A 52 1.33 1.40 7.73
N ILE A 53 0.81 2.63 7.74
CA ILE A 53 0.22 3.25 6.54
C ILE A 53 1.24 3.26 5.41
N ARG A 54 2.47 3.72 5.70
CA ARG A 54 3.54 3.79 4.69
C ARG A 54 3.89 2.40 4.14
N GLU A 55 4.08 1.39 4.97
CA GLU A 55 4.40 0.02 4.55
C GLU A 55 3.31 -0.58 3.66
N ARG A 56 2.04 -0.33 3.99
CA ARG A 56 0.90 -0.72 3.15
C ARG A 56 0.98 -0.02 1.79
N SER A 57 1.15 1.30 1.76
CA SER A 57 1.27 2.05 0.51
C SER A 57 2.45 1.56 -0.34
N VAL A 58 3.61 1.31 0.27
CA VAL A 58 4.79 0.73 -0.42
C VAL A 58 4.44 -0.58 -1.10
N ARG A 59 3.72 -1.49 -0.41
CA ARG A 59 3.30 -2.78 -1.00
C ARG A 59 2.37 -2.57 -2.20
N VAL A 60 1.41 -1.66 -2.09
CA VAL A 60 0.53 -1.30 -3.20
C VAL A 60 1.32 -0.78 -4.41
N GLU A 61 2.34 0.05 -4.18
CA GLU A 61 3.18 0.57 -5.27
C GLU A 61 4.08 -0.49 -5.90
N ILE A 62 4.56 -1.48 -5.14
CA ILE A 62 5.32 -2.61 -5.68
C ILE A 62 4.44 -3.43 -6.63
N ASP A 63 3.22 -3.77 -6.20
CA ASP A 63 2.28 -4.54 -7.01
C ASP A 63 1.87 -3.75 -8.27
N TRP A 64 1.62 -2.44 -8.12
CA TRP A 64 1.33 -1.56 -9.24
C TRP A 64 2.51 -1.48 -10.24
N GLN A 65 3.73 -1.26 -9.76
CA GLN A 65 4.92 -1.18 -10.62
C GLN A 65 5.11 -2.49 -11.41
N ALA A 66 4.90 -3.65 -10.78
CA ALA A 66 5.03 -4.94 -11.44
C ALA A 66 4.00 -5.12 -12.56
N ALA A 67 2.73 -4.78 -12.30
CA ALA A 67 1.66 -4.83 -13.30
C ALA A 67 1.93 -3.86 -14.46
N GLU A 68 2.36 -2.64 -14.14
CA GLU A 68 2.67 -1.60 -15.12
C GLU A 68 3.83 -2.00 -16.03
N MET A 69 4.88 -2.59 -15.45
CA MET A 69 6.04 -3.08 -16.21
C MET A 69 5.68 -4.21 -17.19
N ALA A 70 4.72 -5.07 -16.83
CA ALA A 70 4.20 -6.10 -17.73
C ALA A 70 3.39 -5.48 -18.88
N LEU A 71 2.45 -4.58 -18.56
CA LEU A 71 1.65 -3.86 -19.55
C LEU A 71 2.53 -3.12 -20.57
N ILE A 72 3.58 -2.44 -20.10
CA ILE A 72 4.52 -1.73 -20.99
C ILE A 72 5.24 -2.70 -21.93
N ALA A 73 5.62 -3.89 -21.45
CA ALA A 73 6.32 -4.87 -22.28
C ALA A 73 5.42 -5.36 -23.41
N ASP A 74 4.18 -5.73 -23.09
CA ASP A 74 3.18 -6.16 -24.07
C ASP A 74 2.87 -5.04 -25.08
N GLN A 75 2.76 -3.80 -24.60
CA GLN A 75 2.47 -2.64 -25.43
C GLN A 75 3.60 -2.32 -26.42
N LEU A 76 4.87 -2.49 -26.03
CA LEU A 76 6.00 -2.28 -26.94
C LEU A 76 6.03 -3.34 -28.05
N ILE A 77 5.62 -4.58 -27.75
CA ILE A 77 5.47 -5.64 -28.76
C ILE A 77 4.31 -5.33 -29.70
N ALA A 78 3.15 -4.94 -29.17
CA ALA A 78 1.99 -4.56 -29.96
C ALA A 78 2.29 -3.43 -30.95
N ILE A 79 3.08 -2.42 -30.53
CA ILE A 79 3.54 -1.34 -31.41
C ILE A 79 4.50 -1.87 -32.49
N GLU A 80 5.40 -2.80 -32.15
CA GLU A 80 6.35 -3.39 -33.10
C GLU A 80 5.65 -4.21 -34.19
N ASP A 81 4.56 -4.89 -33.83
CA ASP A 81 3.75 -5.72 -34.72
C ASP A 81 2.67 -4.93 -35.51
N ASP A 82 2.63 -3.60 -35.37
CA ASP A 82 1.56 -2.73 -35.88
C ASP A 82 0.14 -3.23 -35.47
N ASP A 83 0.01 -3.77 -34.25
CA ASP A 83 -1.23 -4.34 -33.73
C ASP A 83 -2.30 -3.23 -33.52
N PRO A 84 -3.50 -3.35 -34.11
CA PRO A 84 -4.56 -2.35 -33.99
C PRO A 84 -5.12 -2.21 -32.56
N SER A 85 -4.81 -3.14 -31.65
CA SER A 85 -5.16 -3.09 -30.24
C SER A 85 -4.13 -2.36 -29.37
N ALA A 86 -2.99 -1.97 -29.94
CA ALA A 86 -1.99 -1.17 -29.24
C ALA A 86 -2.63 0.09 -28.65
N LEU A 87 -2.39 0.33 -27.36
CA LEU A 87 -2.82 1.55 -26.69
C LEU A 87 -2.18 2.79 -27.33
N PRO A 88 -2.81 3.97 -27.20
CA PRO A 88 -2.23 5.22 -27.69
C PRO A 88 -0.80 5.48 -27.21
N GLY A 89 -0.05 6.22 -28.02
CA GLY A 89 1.35 6.58 -27.77
C GLY A 89 2.34 5.87 -28.68
N THR A 90 3.54 6.43 -28.76
CA THR A 90 4.65 5.95 -29.60
C THR A 90 5.59 5.03 -28.80
N ASP A 91 6.37 4.18 -29.49
CA ASP A 91 7.44 3.36 -28.87
C ASP A 91 8.32 4.20 -27.94
N ARG A 92 8.72 5.41 -28.37
CA ARG A 92 9.53 6.31 -27.54
C ARG A 92 8.82 6.73 -26.26
N GLN A 93 7.55 7.14 -26.33
CA GLN A 93 6.79 7.56 -25.15
C GLN A 93 6.63 6.40 -24.15
N TRP A 94 6.38 5.18 -24.63
CA TRP A 94 6.29 3.99 -23.79
C TRP A 94 7.63 3.61 -23.15
N ARG A 95 8.76 3.77 -23.86
CA ARG A 95 10.11 3.56 -23.27
C ARG A 95 10.46 4.60 -22.21
N ASP A 96 10.09 5.86 -22.44
CA ASP A 96 10.30 6.94 -21.47
C ASP A 96 9.44 6.70 -20.23
N TYR A 97 8.18 6.29 -20.43
CA TYR A 97 7.28 5.91 -19.35
C TYR A 97 7.84 4.74 -18.52
N ARG A 98 8.33 3.68 -19.16
CA ARG A 98 9.01 2.56 -18.50
C ARG A 98 10.14 2.99 -17.59
N THR A 99 10.93 3.98 -18.01
CA THR A 99 12.04 4.50 -17.23
C THR A 99 11.54 5.19 -15.97
N LYS A 100 10.45 5.98 -16.07
CA LYS A 100 9.80 6.61 -14.91
C LYS A 100 9.20 5.58 -13.96
N VAL A 101 8.49 4.57 -14.47
CA VAL A 101 7.91 3.49 -13.66
C VAL A 101 8.98 2.71 -12.90
N ARG A 102 10.12 2.37 -13.53
CA ARG A 102 11.26 1.73 -12.84
C ARG A 102 11.91 2.60 -11.77
N ALA A 103 11.85 3.92 -11.93
CA ALA A 103 12.37 4.89 -10.97
C ALA A 103 11.41 5.12 -9.80
N TRP A 104 10.13 4.77 -9.92
CA TRP A 104 9.11 4.92 -8.88
C TRP A 104 9.25 3.85 -7.79
N LYS A 105 10.11 4.11 -6.80
CA LYS A 105 10.44 3.21 -5.68
C LYS A 105 10.93 4.00 -4.48
N ASP A 106 11.25 3.31 -3.38
CA ASP A 106 11.79 3.94 -2.17
C ASP A 106 12.99 4.86 -2.49
N GLY A 107 12.92 6.10 -1.98
CA GLY A 107 13.88 7.16 -2.26
C GLY A 107 13.52 8.07 -3.46
N ALA A 108 12.52 7.72 -4.26
CA ALA A 108 11.96 8.63 -5.26
C ALA A 108 11.13 9.74 -4.59
N GLU A 109 11.11 10.92 -5.21
CA GLU A 109 10.31 12.05 -4.73
C GLU A 109 8.83 11.66 -4.67
N HIS A 110 8.16 12.01 -3.57
CA HIS A 110 6.75 11.69 -3.29
C HIS A 110 6.37 10.20 -3.16
N TYR A 111 7.30 9.27 -3.32
CA TYR A 111 7.02 7.85 -3.08
C TYR A 111 6.63 7.59 -1.60
N PRO A 112 5.59 6.80 -1.30
CA PRO A 112 4.75 5.96 -2.17
C PRO A 112 3.36 6.55 -2.51
N ASP A 113 3.22 7.89 -2.61
CA ASP A 113 1.92 8.52 -2.86
C ASP A 113 1.43 8.27 -4.30
N SER A 114 0.32 7.55 -4.42
CA SER A 114 -0.25 7.15 -5.71
C SER A 114 -0.65 8.33 -6.60
N ALA A 115 -0.91 9.51 -6.04
CA ALA A 115 -1.23 10.73 -6.79
C ALA A 115 -0.05 11.23 -7.64
N PHE A 116 1.17 10.79 -7.34
CA PHE A 116 2.41 11.19 -8.02
C PHE A 116 2.98 10.08 -8.91
N ARG A 117 2.22 9.00 -9.12
CA ARG A 117 2.62 7.94 -10.05
C ARG A 117 2.89 8.53 -11.44
N PRO A 118 3.90 7.98 -12.15
CA PRO A 118 4.04 8.22 -13.57
C PRO A 118 2.74 7.96 -14.33
N VAL A 119 2.37 8.86 -15.24
CA VAL A 119 1.17 8.75 -16.08
C VAL A 119 1.50 8.06 -17.40
N GLN A 120 0.67 7.11 -17.82
CA GLN A 120 0.78 6.41 -19.10
C GLN A 120 0.69 7.38 -20.29
N PRO A 121 1.31 7.06 -21.44
CA PRO A 121 1.04 7.75 -22.70
C PRO A 121 -0.45 7.68 -23.07
N GLY A 122 -0.97 8.75 -23.66
CA GLY A 122 -2.36 8.85 -24.14
C GLY A 122 -2.45 9.11 -25.64
#